data_AF-A0ABD1BZT8-F1
#
_entry.id   AF-A0ABD1BZT8-F1
#
_cell.length_a   1.000
_cell.length_b   1.000
_cell.length_c   1.000
_cell.angle_alpha   90.00
_cell.angle_beta   90.00
_cell.angle_gamma   90.00
#
_symmetry.space_group_name_H-M   'P 1'
#
loop_
_entity.id
_entity.type
_entity.pdbx_description
1 polymer ?
#
loop_
_entity_poly.entity_id
_entity_poly.type
_entity_poly.pdbx_seq_one_letter_code
_entity_poly.pdbx_strand_id
1 'polypeptide(L)'
;MVSGVRTSQKRPKWIEATLWETMTAYWATEEAQKRSQTYSDVRMSPREGLGHHVHFSGPKSYLQIQQDLEEELGRLVSLGEVFIKTHTRPDGTYVDQKAEKIVQTYEKNIQEKLAELEAETSIVSDGASRPRELTLDDYTAIFLQSIDKDSRGTPYGLGSLKATLPNGKRKQPGDASSFVALQEQLKEAQRKIEEQAAYNERREVEYSRAVAEQNNKIENLSLMEKYLIQTDPRYLDFVATQSATASVSSPPSTS
;
A
#
# COMPACT_ATOMS: atom_id res chain seq x y z
N MET A 1 -14.93 -13.96 10.06
CA MET A 1 -15.58 -13.61 8.77
C MET A 1 -17.01 -14.12 8.76
N VAL A 2 -17.97 -13.34 8.23
CA VAL A 2 -19.39 -13.72 8.10
C VAL A 2 -19.60 -14.98 7.25
N SER A 3 -18.75 -15.22 6.24
CA SER A 3 -18.83 -16.41 5.37
C SER A 3 -18.70 -17.73 6.13
N GLY A 4 -17.76 -17.85 7.07
CA GLY A 4 -17.60 -19.04 7.90
C GLY A 4 -18.79 -19.26 8.86
N VAL A 5 -19.41 -18.16 9.30
CA VAL A 5 -20.61 -18.20 10.13
C VAL A 5 -21.81 -18.70 9.33
N ARG A 6 -21.97 -18.24 8.08
CA ARG A 6 -22.98 -18.75 7.14
C ARG A 6 -22.86 -20.26 6.92
N THR A 7 -21.66 -20.76 6.69
CA THR A 7 -21.44 -22.20 6.46
C THR A 7 -21.72 -23.03 7.72
N SER A 8 -21.29 -22.55 8.90
CA SER A 8 -21.47 -23.28 10.16
C SER A 8 -22.89 -23.19 10.73
N GLN A 9 -23.71 -22.25 10.25
CA GLN A 9 -25.07 -21.98 10.75
C GLN A 9 -25.13 -21.72 12.27
N LYS A 10 -24.00 -21.35 12.89
CA LYS A 10 -23.89 -21.06 14.32
C LYS A 10 -23.83 -19.55 14.52
N ARG A 11 -24.78 -18.99 15.27
CA ARG A 11 -24.77 -17.57 15.60
C ARG A 11 -23.53 -17.21 16.44
N PRO A 12 -22.72 -16.23 16.03
CA PRO A 12 -21.56 -15.78 16.78
C PRO A 12 -21.97 -14.69 17.79
N LYS A 13 -21.17 -14.49 18.85
CA LYS A 13 -21.49 -13.54 19.94
C LYS A 13 -21.58 -12.07 19.50
N TRP A 14 -20.94 -11.70 18.39
CA TRP A 14 -20.88 -10.33 17.87
C TRP A 14 -21.99 -9.99 16.86
N ILE A 15 -22.87 -10.95 16.52
CA ILE A 15 -24.08 -10.68 15.72
C ILE A 15 -25.28 -10.76 16.67
N GLU A 16 -26.08 -9.70 16.67
CA GLU A 16 -27.34 -9.66 17.40
C GLU A 16 -28.32 -10.75 16.93
N ALA A 17 -29.18 -11.23 17.82
CA ALA A 17 -30.14 -12.31 17.51
C ALA A 17 -31.06 -11.98 16.33
N THR A 18 -31.65 -10.79 16.35
CA THR A 18 -32.58 -10.26 15.34
C THR A 18 -31.94 -10.15 13.96
N LEU A 19 -30.70 -9.63 13.92
CA LEU A 19 -29.92 -9.52 12.70
C LEU A 19 -29.54 -10.92 12.16
N TRP A 20 -29.18 -11.86 13.03
CA TRP A 20 -28.87 -13.24 12.63
C TRP A 20 -30.06 -13.94 11.98
N GLU A 21 -31.25 -13.81 12.55
CA GLU A 21 -32.49 -14.34 11.98
C GLU A 21 -32.77 -13.74 10.60
N THR A 22 -32.61 -12.42 10.46
CA THR A 22 -32.78 -11.74 9.16
C THR A 22 -31.78 -12.23 8.12
N MET A 23 -30.51 -12.38 8.49
CA MET A 23 -29.45 -12.86 7.59
C MET A 23 -29.68 -14.31 7.15
N THR A 24 -30.07 -15.18 8.08
CA THR A 24 -30.35 -16.60 7.79
C THR A 24 -31.59 -16.77 6.93
N ALA A 25 -32.66 -16.02 7.18
CA ALA A 25 -33.84 -15.98 6.32
C ALA A 25 -33.49 -15.54 4.89
N TYR A 26 -32.69 -14.47 4.73
CA TYR A 26 -32.22 -14.04 3.42
C TYR A 26 -31.38 -15.11 2.72
N TRP A 27 -30.42 -15.74 3.40
CA TRP A 27 -29.59 -16.80 2.81
C TRP A 27 -30.38 -18.06 2.43
N ALA A 28 -31.50 -18.32 3.10
CA ALA A 28 -32.40 -19.42 2.77
C ALA A 28 -33.23 -19.16 1.50
N THR A 29 -33.38 -17.90 1.06
CA THR A 29 -34.11 -17.59 -0.18
C THR A 29 -33.49 -18.27 -1.40
N GLU A 30 -34.34 -18.74 -2.32
CA GLU A 30 -33.90 -19.38 -3.56
C GLU A 30 -33.02 -18.44 -4.39
N GLU A 31 -33.32 -17.14 -4.40
CA GLU A 31 -32.52 -16.14 -5.10
C GLU A 31 -31.09 -16.06 -4.57
N ALA A 32 -30.92 -16.04 -3.24
CA ALA A 32 -29.59 -15.98 -2.62
C ALA A 32 -28.81 -17.29 -2.85
N GLN A 33 -29.48 -18.43 -2.77
CA GLN A 33 -28.87 -19.74 -3.04
C GLN A 33 -28.43 -19.87 -4.50
N LYS A 34 -29.33 -19.55 -5.45
CA LYS A 34 -29.04 -19.58 -6.89
C LYS A 34 -27.89 -18.65 -7.24
N ARG A 35 -27.91 -17.43 -6.70
CA ARG A 35 -26.82 -16.46 -6.89
C ARG A 35 -25.49 -17.00 -6.35
N SER A 36 -25.49 -17.59 -5.15
CA SER A 36 -24.31 -18.22 -4.57
C SER A 36 -23.81 -19.40 -5.41
N GLN A 37 -24.70 -20.23 -5.92
CA GLN A 37 -24.38 -21.38 -6.76
C GLN A 37 -23.82 -20.93 -8.11
N THR A 38 -24.46 -19.98 -8.80
CA THR A 38 -23.93 -19.39 -10.04
C THR A 38 -22.53 -18.81 -9.84
N TYR A 39 -22.28 -18.06 -8.76
CA TYR A 39 -20.93 -17.56 -8.48
C TYR A 39 -19.93 -18.67 -8.11
N SER A 40 -20.39 -19.77 -7.51
CA SER A 40 -19.57 -20.94 -7.23
C SER A 40 -19.22 -21.67 -8.51
N ASP A 41 -20.20 -21.91 -9.39
CA ASP A 41 -20.04 -22.60 -10.67
C ASP A 41 -19.17 -21.78 -11.62
N VAL A 42 -19.39 -20.46 -11.72
CA VAL A 42 -18.52 -19.57 -12.52
C VAL A 42 -17.09 -19.60 -12.00
N ARG A 43 -16.91 -19.68 -10.67
CA ARG A 43 -15.59 -19.89 -10.09
C ARG A 43 -15.08 -21.27 -10.52
N MET A 44 -15.65 -22.35 -10.03
CA MET A 44 -15.18 -23.73 -10.21
C MET A 44 -15.33 -24.29 -11.63
N SER A 45 -15.84 -23.50 -12.58
CA SER A 45 -16.04 -23.91 -13.97
C SER A 45 -14.73 -24.43 -14.57
N PRO A 46 -14.77 -25.50 -15.39
CA PRO A 46 -13.56 -26.15 -15.89
C PRO A 46 -12.66 -25.28 -16.77
N ARG A 47 -13.11 -24.10 -17.22
CA ARG A 47 -12.39 -23.16 -18.11
C ARG A 47 -11.55 -23.90 -19.17
N GLU A 48 -12.22 -24.62 -20.06
CA GLU A 48 -11.61 -25.45 -21.13
C GLU A 48 -10.77 -26.65 -20.63
N GLY A 49 -11.00 -27.08 -19.39
CA GLY A 49 -10.25 -28.16 -18.75
C GLY A 49 -8.95 -27.69 -18.07
N LEU A 50 -8.64 -26.40 -18.12
CA LEU A 50 -7.40 -25.83 -17.58
C LEU A 50 -7.45 -25.57 -16.06
N GLY A 51 -8.61 -25.76 -15.45
CA GLY A 51 -8.80 -25.62 -13.99
C GLY A 51 -9.05 -24.18 -13.54
N HIS A 52 -9.15 -24.01 -12.22
CA HIS A 52 -9.39 -22.72 -11.60
C HIS A 52 -8.12 -21.86 -11.63
N HIS A 53 -8.22 -20.60 -12.04
CA HIS A 53 -7.07 -19.68 -11.99
C HIS A 53 -6.68 -19.42 -10.53
N VAL A 54 -5.51 -19.91 -10.13
CA VAL A 54 -4.94 -19.70 -8.81
C VAL A 54 -3.51 -19.19 -9.00
N HIS A 55 -3.15 -18.11 -8.32
CA HIS A 55 -1.75 -17.67 -8.24
C HIS A 55 -1.17 -18.03 -6.87
N PHE A 56 0.12 -18.28 -6.82
CA PHE A 56 0.86 -18.63 -5.60
C PHE A 56 1.77 -17.47 -5.16
N SER A 57 1.24 -16.25 -5.11
CA SER A 57 1.99 -15.07 -4.65
C SER A 57 1.74 -14.73 -3.16
N GLY A 58 0.76 -15.38 -2.54
CA GLY A 58 0.30 -15.04 -1.20
C GLY A 58 -0.07 -13.54 -1.11
N PRO A 59 0.28 -12.84 -0.01
CA PRO A 59 0.02 -11.42 0.14
C PRO A 59 1.02 -10.52 -0.62
N LYS A 60 2.07 -11.09 -1.21
CA LYS A 60 3.09 -10.31 -1.93
C LYS A 60 2.59 -9.92 -3.32
N SER A 61 2.91 -8.70 -3.72
CA SER A 61 2.69 -8.26 -5.10
C SER A 61 3.71 -8.90 -6.04
N TYR A 62 3.41 -8.98 -7.34
CA TYR A 62 4.35 -9.54 -8.32
C TYR A 62 5.62 -8.68 -8.45
N LEU A 63 5.50 -7.36 -8.24
CA LEU A 63 6.66 -6.46 -8.20
C LEU A 63 7.55 -6.77 -7.00
N GLN A 64 6.95 -7.01 -5.83
CA GLN A 64 7.71 -7.40 -4.63
C GLN A 64 8.40 -8.74 -4.83
N ILE A 65 7.73 -9.72 -5.44
CA ILE A 65 8.34 -11.02 -5.75
C ILE A 65 9.49 -10.88 -6.74
N GLN A 66 9.37 -9.99 -7.73
CA GLN A 66 10.48 -9.66 -8.62
C GLN A 66 11.67 -9.09 -7.83
N GLN A 67 11.44 -8.10 -6.97
CA GLN A 67 12.50 -7.49 -6.15
C GLN A 67 13.18 -8.51 -5.24
N ASP A 68 12.39 -9.36 -4.56
CA ASP A 68 12.91 -10.42 -3.71
C ASP A 68 13.76 -11.41 -4.51
N LEU A 69 13.32 -11.79 -5.72
CA LEU A 69 14.09 -12.68 -6.61
C LEU A 69 15.38 -12.02 -7.12
N GLU A 70 15.34 -10.73 -7.43
CA GLU A 70 16.52 -9.97 -7.87
C GLU A 70 17.56 -9.85 -6.76
N GLU A 71 17.12 -9.69 -5.51
CA GLU A 71 17.98 -9.71 -4.32
C GLU A 71 18.57 -11.12 -4.08
N GLU A 72 17.74 -12.17 -4.17
CA GLU A 72 18.18 -13.56 -4.01
C GLU A 72 19.22 -13.98 -5.06
N LEU A 73 19.06 -13.54 -6.32
CA LEU A 73 19.91 -13.93 -7.44
C LEU A 73 21.06 -12.95 -7.70
N GLY A 74 21.04 -11.76 -7.11
CA GLY A 74 22.02 -10.70 -7.34
C GLY A 74 22.03 -10.17 -8.78
N ARG A 75 20.95 -10.36 -9.53
CA ARG A 75 20.80 -9.93 -10.93
C ARG A 75 19.35 -9.57 -11.24
N LEU A 76 19.14 -8.83 -12.33
CA LEU A 76 17.81 -8.59 -12.86
C LEU A 76 17.13 -9.91 -13.28
N VAL A 77 15.83 -9.97 -13.05
CA VAL A 77 15.00 -11.16 -13.27
C VAL A 77 13.99 -10.90 -14.38
N SER A 78 13.84 -11.86 -15.28
CA SER A 78 12.91 -11.77 -16.40
C SER A 78 11.46 -11.95 -15.95
N LEU A 79 10.52 -11.40 -16.73
CA LEU A 79 9.09 -11.60 -16.50
C LEU A 79 8.70 -13.09 -16.48
N GLY A 80 9.36 -13.91 -17.30
CA GLY A 80 9.16 -15.36 -17.32
C GLY A 80 9.57 -16.02 -16.00
N GLU A 81 10.71 -15.64 -15.41
CA GLU A 81 11.15 -16.17 -14.12
C GLU A 81 10.20 -15.79 -12.98
N VAL A 82 9.72 -14.53 -12.96
CA VAL A 82 8.70 -14.11 -11.97
C VAL A 82 7.40 -14.88 -12.17
N PHE A 83 7.00 -15.12 -13.41
CA PHE A 83 5.81 -15.93 -13.72
C PHE A 83 5.97 -17.36 -13.21
N ILE A 84 7.10 -18.02 -13.49
CA ILE A 84 7.39 -19.37 -12.99
C ILE A 84 7.33 -19.39 -11.47
N LYS A 85 8.01 -18.46 -10.77
CA LYS A 85 7.97 -18.39 -9.30
C LYS A 85 6.56 -18.24 -8.74
N THR A 86 5.70 -17.46 -9.40
CA THR A 86 4.33 -17.16 -8.93
C THR A 86 3.30 -18.22 -9.32
N HIS A 87 3.63 -19.10 -10.27
CA HIS A 87 2.73 -20.14 -10.78
C HIS A 87 3.28 -21.56 -10.58
N THR A 88 4.35 -21.71 -9.81
CA THR A 88 4.91 -23.00 -9.39
C THR A 88 4.82 -23.13 -7.87
N ARG A 89 4.32 -24.27 -7.41
CA ARG A 89 4.21 -24.64 -6.01
C ARG A 89 5.57 -25.11 -5.46
N PRO A 90 5.75 -25.17 -4.13
CA PRO A 90 6.99 -25.67 -3.53
C PRO A 90 7.34 -27.12 -3.88
N ASP A 91 6.36 -27.93 -4.28
CA ASP A 91 6.55 -29.31 -4.77
C ASP A 91 6.98 -29.39 -6.24
N GLY A 92 7.14 -28.24 -6.91
CA GLY A 92 7.51 -28.12 -8.32
C GLY A 92 6.34 -28.22 -9.29
N THR A 93 5.12 -28.48 -8.82
CA THR A 93 3.94 -28.57 -9.69
C THR A 93 3.36 -27.20 -10.01
N TYR A 94 2.78 -27.03 -11.20
CA TYR A 94 2.15 -25.77 -11.58
C TYR A 94 0.79 -25.58 -10.90
N VAL A 95 0.42 -24.32 -10.69
CA VAL A 95 -0.85 -23.93 -10.05
C VAL A 95 -2.08 -24.31 -10.88
N ASP A 96 -1.94 -24.28 -12.21
CA ASP A 96 -2.95 -24.68 -13.19
C ASP A 96 -2.27 -25.15 -14.50
N GLN A 97 -3.02 -25.86 -15.34
CA GLN A 97 -2.49 -26.42 -16.60
C GLN A 97 -2.15 -25.33 -17.63
N LYS A 98 -2.73 -24.13 -17.49
CA LYS A 98 -2.50 -23.03 -18.41
C LYS A 98 -1.12 -22.42 -18.17
N ALA A 99 -0.74 -22.23 -16.92
CA ALA A 99 0.59 -21.81 -16.52
C ALA A 99 1.65 -22.80 -16.99
N GLU A 100 1.40 -24.10 -16.83
CA GLU A 100 2.29 -25.15 -17.34
C GLU A 100 2.51 -25.03 -18.85
N LYS A 101 1.43 -24.93 -19.65
CA LYS A 101 1.53 -24.77 -21.11
C LYS A 101 2.29 -23.51 -21.52
N ILE A 102 2.05 -22.40 -20.82
CA ILE A 102 2.75 -21.12 -21.07
C ILE A 102 4.24 -21.28 -20.79
N VAL A 103 4.61 -21.91 -19.67
CA VAL A 103 6.03 -22.12 -19.31
C VAL A 103 6.72 -23.07 -20.30
N GLN A 104 6.09 -24.18 -20.68
CA GLN A 104 6.63 -25.10 -21.69
C GLN A 104 6.83 -24.40 -23.04
N THR A 105 5.87 -23.58 -23.48
CA THR A 105 5.97 -22.80 -24.72
C THR A 105 7.09 -21.77 -24.63
N TYR A 106 7.22 -21.11 -23.47
CA TYR A 106 8.26 -20.12 -23.21
C TYR A 106 9.66 -20.74 -23.24
N GLU A 107 9.88 -21.85 -22.55
CA GLU A 107 11.15 -22.57 -22.55
C GLU A 107 11.52 -23.04 -23.96
N LYS A 108 10.55 -23.58 -24.70
CA LYS A 108 10.75 -23.97 -26.11
C LYS A 108 11.16 -22.77 -26.98
N ASN A 109 10.47 -21.65 -26.86
CA ASN A 109 10.78 -20.46 -27.65
C ASN A 109 12.14 -19.86 -27.29
N ILE A 110 12.57 -19.95 -26.03
CA ILE A 110 13.95 -19.58 -25.63
C ILE A 110 14.96 -20.50 -26.33
N GLN A 111 14.74 -21.81 -26.32
CA GLN A 111 15.65 -22.77 -26.95
C GLN A 111 15.75 -22.54 -28.47
N GLU A 112 14.62 -22.32 -29.14
CA GLU A 112 14.60 -22.00 -30.57
C GLU A 112 15.38 -20.70 -30.86
N LYS A 113 15.19 -19.65 -30.05
CA LYS A 113 15.92 -18.39 -30.22
C LYS A 113 17.41 -18.51 -29.97
N LEU A 114 17.82 -19.32 -28.99
CA LEU A 114 19.24 -19.60 -28.75
C LEU A 114 19.87 -20.38 -29.90
N ALA A 115 19.15 -21.37 -30.46
CA ALA A 115 19.62 -22.14 -31.61
C ALA A 115 19.74 -21.29 -32.89
N GLU A 116 18.80 -20.37 -33.12
CA GLU A 116 18.87 -19.38 -34.21
C GLU A 116 20.12 -18.49 -34.07
N LEU A 117 20.38 -17.97 -32.87
CA LEU A 117 21.56 -17.13 -32.60
C LEU A 117 22.86 -17.91 -32.79
N GLU A 118 22.92 -19.17 -32.35
CA GLU A 118 24.09 -20.03 -32.56
C GLU A 118 24.36 -20.25 -34.05
N ALA A 119 23.32 -20.56 -34.84
CA ALA A 119 23.44 -20.71 -36.29
C ALA A 119 23.90 -19.42 -36.99
N GLU A 120 23.35 -18.27 -36.62
CA GLU A 120 23.74 -16.95 -37.16
C GLU A 120 25.22 -16.63 -36.85
N THR A 121 25.66 -16.89 -35.61
CA THR A 121 27.06 -16.66 -35.22
C THR A 121 28.03 -17.56 -35.98
N SER A 122 27.63 -18.80 -36.28
CA SER A 122 28.44 -19.72 -37.10
C SER A 122 28.56 -19.30 -38.57
N ILE A 123 27.61 -18.53 -39.11
CA ILE A 123 27.61 -18.06 -40.50
C ILE A 123 28.42 -16.77 -40.67
N VAL A 124 28.40 -15.89 -39.66
CA VAL A 124 29.00 -14.54 -39.72
C VAL A 124 30.41 -14.48 -39.11
N SER A 125 30.88 -15.56 -38.46
CA SER A 125 32.14 -15.59 -37.70
C SER A 125 33.38 -15.20 -38.52
N ASP A 126 33.74 -13.92 -38.40
CA ASP A 126 35.01 -13.29 -38.76
C ASP A 126 36.10 -13.47 -37.68
N GLY A 127 35.85 -14.37 -36.70
CA GLY A 127 36.80 -14.76 -35.65
C GLY A 127 36.98 -13.74 -34.52
N ALA A 128 36.28 -12.59 -34.58
CA ALA A 128 36.43 -11.49 -33.61
C ALA A 128 35.16 -11.14 -32.82
N SER A 129 34.00 -11.67 -33.21
CA SER A 129 32.70 -11.33 -32.64
C SER A 129 32.24 -12.37 -31.59
N ARG A 130 31.89 -11.92 -30.38
CA ARG A 130 31.32 -12.78 -29.32
C ARG A 130 29.91 -13.24 -29.72
N PRO A 131 29.48 -14.47 -29.37
CA PRO A 131 28.10 -14.90 -29.57
C PRO A 131 27.13 -13.91 -28.94
N ARG A 132 26.07 -13.54 -29.67
CA ARG A 132 25.03 -12.67 -29.14
C ARG A 132 24.23 -13.45 -28.11
N GLU A 133 24.25 -13.00 -26.85
CA GLU A 133 23.41 -13.54 -25.79
C GLU A 133 22.04 -12.86 -25.78
N LEU A 134 21.01 -13.58 -25.31
CA LEU A 134 19.67 -13.02 -25.12
C LEU A 134 19.71 -11.96 -24.01
N THR A 135 19.19 -10.78 -24.32
CA THR A 135 19.00 -9.70 -23.35
C THR A 135 17.72 -9.90 -22.54
N LEU A 136 17.57 -9.16 -21.43
CA LEU A 136 16.34 -9.18 -20.61
C LEU A 136 15.09 -8.78 -21.42
N ASP A 137 15.26 -7.88 -22.39
CA ASP A 137 14.20 -7.46 -23.30
C ASP A 137 13.82 -8.58 -24.27
N ASP A 138 14.80 -9.36 -24.74
CA ASP A 138 14.54 -10.55 -25.57
C ASP A 138 13.74 -11.59 -24.78
N TYR A 139 14.15 -11.92 -23.54
CA TYR A 139 13.39 -12.81 -22.66
C TYR A 139 11.96 -12.31 -22.42
N THR A 140 11.80 -11.00 -22.20
CA THR A 140 10.49 -10.37 -22.05
C THR A 140 9.64 -10.51 -23.29
N ALA A 141 10.20 -10.28 -24.48
CA ALA A 141 9.50 -10.41 -25.75
C ALA A 141 9.07 -11.86 -26.01
N ILE A 142 9.98 -12.82 -25.81
CA ILE A 142 9.72 -14.26 -25.95
C ILE A 142 8.60 -14.68 -24.99
N PHE A 143 8.63 -14.20 -23.75
CA PHE A 143 7.61 -14.50 -22.76
C PHE A 143 6.23 -13.96 -23.17
N LEU A 144 6.15 -12.72 -23.65
CA LEU A 144 4.89 -12.12 -24.11
C LEU A 144 4.31 -12.79 -25.36
N GLN A 145 5.15 -13.41 -26.20
CA GLN A 145 4.72 -14.23 -27.33
C GLN A 145 4.17 -15.59 -26.88
N SER A 146 4.66 -16.09 -25.74
CA SER A 146 4.29 -17.40 -25.18
C SER A 146 3.01 -17.37 -24.33
N ILE A 147 2.50 -16.17 -24.02
CA ILE A 147 1.32 -15.96 -23.19
C ILE A 147 0.05 -15.78 -24.03
N ASP A 148 -1.01 -16.46 -23.60
CA ASP A 148 -2.37 -16.18 -24.04
C ASP A 148 -2.86 -14.81 -23.55
N LYS A 149 -3.50 -14.08 -24.47
CA LYS A 149 -4.16 -12.81 -24.17
C LYS A 149 -5.67 -13.01 -24.17
N ASP A 150 -6.37 -12.32 -23.27
CA ASP A 150 -7.83 -12.27 -23.31
C ASP A 150 -8.34 -11.42 -24.49
N SER A 151 -9.66 -11.35 -24.67
CA SER A 151 -10.30 -10.53 -25.72
C SER A 151 -10.00 -9.03 -25.62
N ARG A 152 -9.42 -8.58 -24.50
CA ARG A 152 -8.99 -7.19 -24.26
C ARG A 152 -7.48 -7.01 -24.47
N GLY A 153 -6.77 -8.05 -24.92
CA GLY A 153 -5.32 -8.05 -25.12
C GLY A 153 -4.52 -8.18 -23.82
N THR A 154 -5.18 -8.54 -22.71
CA THR A 154 -4.53 -8.61 -21.40
C THR A 154 -3.77 -9.93 -21.27
N PRO A 155 -2.44 -9.90 -20.98
CA PRO A 155 -1.67 -11.10 -20.77
C PRO A 155 -2.11 -11.83 -19.49
N TYR A 156 -2.21 -13.16 -19.59
CA TYR A 156 -2.51 -14.06 -18.48
C TYR A 156 -1.48 -13.95 -17.34
N GLY A 157 -1.94 -14.08 -16.09
CA GLY A 157 -1.08 -14.27 -14.90
C GLY A 157 -0.04 -13.18 -14.59
N LEU A 158 -0.02 -12.04 -15.29
CA LEU A 158 1.05 -11.04 -15.14
C LEU A 158 0.86 -10.07 -13.94
N GLY A 159 -0.29 -10.11 -13.27
CA GLY A 159 -0.56 -9.30 -12.07
C GLY A 159 -0.27 -7.80 -12.25
N SER A 160 0.46 -7.22 -11.29
CA SER A 160 0.88 -5.81 -11.28
C SER A 160 1.98 -5.49 -12.29
N LEU A 161 2.68 -6.49 -12.82
CA LEU A 161 3.75 -6.30 -13.82
C LEU A 161 3.21 -5.90 -15.20
N LYS A 162 1.89 -5.95 -15.41
CA LYS A 162 1.27 -5.36 -16.62
C LYS A 162 1.59 -3.88 -16.77
N ALA A 163 1.74 -3.16 -15.66
CA ALA A 163 2.11 -1.75 -15.66
C ALA A 163 3.57 -1.53 -16.08
N THR A 164 4.43 -2.55 -16.04
CA THR A 164 5.83 -2.43 -16.45
C THR A 164 6.04 -2.58 -17.95
N LEU A 165 5.05 -3.11 -18.67
CA LEU A 165 5.08 -3.24 -20.12
C LEU A 165 4.92 -1.88 -20.83
N PRO A 166 5.63 -1.66 -21.96
CA PRO A 166 5.59 -0.40 -22.70
C PRO A 166 4.21 -0.06 -23.30
N ASN A 167 3.35 -1.07 -23.49
CA ASN A 167 2.00 -0.91 -24.06
C ASN A 167 0.87 -0.80 -23.01
N GLY A 168 1.20 -0.85 -21.71
CA GLY A 168 0.24 -0.44 -20.69
C GLY A 168 -0.07 1.04 -20.89
N LYS A 169 -1.29 1.49 -20.61
CA LYS A 169 -1.61 2.92 -20.47
C LYS A 169 -0.86 3.50 -19.26
N ARG A 170 0.47 3.50 -19.31
CA ARG A 170 1.30 4.37 -18.51
C ARG A 170 1.02 5.77 -19.04
N LYS A 171 0.52 6.62 -18.15
CA LYS A 171 1.14 7.93 -18.09
C LYS A 171 2.61 7.64 -17.80
N GLN A 172 3.46 7.72 -18.82
CA GLN A 172 4.90 7.65 -18.66
C GLN A 172 5.28 8.60 -17.51
N PRO A 173 5.84 8.14 -16.39
CA PRO A 173 6.58 9.02 -15.50
C PRO A 173 7.94 9.20 -16.18
N GLY A 174 7.97 10.00 -17.24
CA GLY A 174 9.05 9.92 -18.22
C GLY A 174 9.22 11.14 -19.12
N ASP A 175 8.62 12.28 -18.78
CA ASP A 175 9.18 13.54 -19.24
C ASP A 175 10.20 13.97 -18.21
N ALA A 176 11.46 14.19 -18.62
CA ALA A 176 12.48 14.80 -17.75
C ALA A 176 11.97 16.11 -17.11
N SER A 177 11.02 16.78 -17.77
CA SER A 177 10.24 17.91 -17.25
C SER A 177 9.46 17.60 -15.97
N SER A 178 8.87 16.41 -15.85
CA SER A 178 8.09 15.99 -14.66
C SER A 178 8.96 15.70 -13.43
N PHE A 179 10.16 15.15 -13.62
CA PHE A 179 11.11 14.90 -12.52
C PHE A 179 11.70 16.22 -12.01
N VAL A 180 12.10 17.12 -12.92
CA VAL A 180 12.58 18.46 -12.56
C VAL A 180 11.49 19.25 -11.82
N ALA A 181 10.24 19.19 -12.29
CA ALA A 181 9.12 19.84 -11.61
C ALA A 181 8.87 19.29 -10.19
N LEU A 182 8.97 17.98 -10.00
CA LEU A 182 8.86 17.36 -8.66
C LEU A 182 10.03 17.73 -7.75
N GLN A 183 11.24 17.82 -8.30
CA GLN A 183 12.42 18.25 -7.55
C GLN A 183 12.31 19.72 -7.12
N GLU A 184 11.78 20.59 -7.98
CA GLU A 184 11.48 21.98 -7.66
C GLU A 184 10.44 22.08 -6.54
N GLN A 185 9.34 21.32 -6.64
CA GLN A 185 8.31 21.26 -5.60
C GLN A 185 8.85 20.78 -4.27
N LEU A 186 9.74 19.77 -4.26
CA LEU A 186 10.36 19.28 -3.03
C LEU A 186 11.22 20.35 -2.36
N LYS A 187 12.03 21.08 -3.14
CA LYS A 187 12.83 22.20 -2.62
C LYS A 187 11.95 23.32 -2.07
N GLU A 188 10.86 23.66 -2.77
CA GLU A 188 9.94 24.71 -2.32
C GLU A 188 9.20 24.30 -1.05
N ALA A 189 8.78 23.03 -0.95
CA ALA A 189 8.16 22.48 0.25
C ALA A 189 9.13 22.50 1.44
N GLN A 190 10.39 22.10 1.24
CA GLN A 190 11.43 22.19 2.27
C GLN A 190 11.63 23.63 2.75
N ARG A 191 11.69 24.60 1.83
CA ARG A 191 11.79 26.03 2.18
C ARG A 191 10.61 26.50 3.02
N LYS A 192 9.37 26.09 2.68
CA LYS A 192 8.17 26.44 3.45
C LYS A 192 8.18 25.83 4.85
N ILE A 193 8.69 24.60 4.99
CA ILE A 193 8.83 23.95 6.29
C ILE A 193 9.83 24.72 7.16
N GLU A 194 10.98 25.09 6.60
CA GLU A 194 12.01 25.84 7.31
C GLU A 194 11.54 27.25 7.72
N GLU A 195 10.83 27.95 6.82
CA GLU A 195 10.23 29.25 7.12
C GLU A 195 9.17 29.16 8.24
N GLN A 196 8.31 28.13 8.20
CA GLN A 196 7.32 27.91 9.24
C GLN A 196 7.97 27.53 10.59
N ALA A 197 9.05 26.75 10.56
CA ALA A 197 9.81 26.40 11.77
C ALA A 197 10.43 27.65 12.40
N ALA A 198 11.08 28.51 11.60
CA ALA A 198 11.65 29.76 12.08
C ALA A 198 10.59 30.73 12.63
N TYR A 199 9.41 30.78 11.99
CA TYR A 199 8.28 31.57 12.50
C TYR A 199 7.79 31.05 13.85
N ASN A 200 7.64 29.73 13.98
CA ASN A 200 7.19 29.10 15.22
C ASN A 200 8.20 29.33 16.36
N GLU A 201 9.51 29.21 16.10
CA GLU A 201 10.56 29.52 17.09
C GLU A 201 10.47 30.97 17.58
N ARG A 202 10.28 31.94 16.68
CA ARG A 202 10.11 33.35 17.08
C ARG A 202 8.90 33.54 17.97
N ARG A 203 7.78 32.92 17.61
CA ARG A 203 6.55 32.92 18.41
C ARG A 203 6.74 32.30 19.79
N GLU A 204 7.48 31.20 19.91
CA GLU A 204 7.81 30.59 21.20
C GLU A 204 8.72 31.47 22.05
N VAL A 205 9.71 32.15 21.45
CA VAL A 205 10.57 33.11 22.15
C VAL A 205 9.77 34.31 22.67
N GLU A 206 8.85 34.85 21.88
CA GLU A 206 7.98 35.94 22.33
C GLU A 206 7.03 35.48 23.44
N TYR A 207 6.42 34.31 23.29
CA TYR A 207 5.53 33.73 24.29
C TYR A 207 6.25 33.48 25.62
N SER A 208 7.44 32.90 25.58
CA SER A 208 8.25 32.64 26.77
C SER A 208 8.70 33.93 27.47
N ARG A 209 9.03 34.99 26.72
CA ARG A 209 9.29 36.32 27.31
C ARG A 209 8.07 36.90 28.00
N ALA A 210 6.91 36.85 27.35
CA ALA A 210 5.66 37.34 27.95
C ALA A 210 5.29 36.57 29.22
N VAL A 211 5.48 35.25 29.23
CA VAL A 211 5.27 34.41 30.42
C VAL A 211 6.25 34.77 31.52
N ALA A 212 7.53 34.98 31.20
CA ALA A 212 8.53 35.39 32.19
C ALA A 212 8.20 36.76 32.81
N GLU A 213 7.75 37.73 32.01
CA GLU A 213 7.30 39.03 32.52
C GLU A 213 6.08 38.91 33.44
N GLN A 214 5.10 38.05 33.09
CA GLN A 214 3.95 37.79 33.95
C GLN A 214 4.34 37.10 35.25
N ASN A 215 5.24 36.10 35.21
CA ASN A 215 5.74 35.43 36.39
C ASN A 215 6.45 36.39 37.34
N ASN A 216 7.28 37.30 36.82
CA ASN A 216 7.91 38.35 37.64
C ASN A 216 6.89 39.26 38.34
N LYS A 217 5.79 39.61 37.65
CA LYS A 217 4.70 40.39 38.27
C LYS A 217 4.00 39.60 39.38
N ILE A 218 3.74 38.31 39.15
CA ILE A 218 3.12 37.42 40.15
C ILE A 218 4.04 37.28 41.37
N GLU A 219 5.35 37.09 41.18
CA GLU A 219 6.32 37.00 42.28
C GLU A 219 6.35 38.29 43.11
N ASN A 220 6.34 39.45 42.46
CA ASN A 220 6.28 40.74 43.15
C ASN A 220 4.97 40.91 43.94
N LEU A 221 3.82 40.59 43.35
CA LEU A 221 2.53 40.64 44.03
C LEU A 221 2.48 39.67 45.23
N SER A 222 3.03 38.46 45.09
CA SER A 222 3.13 37.50 46.19
C SER A 222 4.05 37.99 47.32
N LEU A 223 5.14 38.70 46.98
CA LEU A 223 6.00 39.32 47.99
C LEU A 223 5.26 40.44 48.75
N MET A 224 4.50 41.27 48.04
CA MET A 224 3.69 42.33 48.65
C MET A 224 2.58 41.74 49.54
N GLU A 225 1.93 40.66 49.11
CA GLU A 225 0.96 39.92 49.92
C GLU A 225 1.60 39.40 51.22
N LYS A 226 2.77 38.76 51.16
CA LYS A 226 3.50 38.29 52.36
C LYS A 226 3.83 39.43 53.32
N TYR A 227 4.27 40.58 52.79
CA TYR A 227 4.58 41.76 53.61
C TYR A 227 3.32 42.30 54.31
N LEU A 228 2.20 42.41 53.59
CA LEU A 228 0.93 42.87 54.16
C LEU A 228 0.39 41.91 55.23
N ILE A 229 0.46 40.60 55.00
CA ILE A 229 0.09 39.58 56.00
C ILE A 229 0.92 39.75 57.28
N GLN A 230 2.20 40.09 57.17
CA GLN A 230 3.07 40.28 58.34
C GLN A 230 2.86 41.62 59.06
N THR A 231 2.48 42.67 58.35
CA THR A 231 2.45 44.04 58.88
C THR A 231 1.05 44.54 59.25
N ASP A 232 0.00 44.02 58.62
CA ASP A 232 -1.39 44.42 58.89
C ASP A 232 -2.31 43.22 59.15
N PRO A 233 -2.68 42.95 60.41
CA PRO A 233 -3.61 41.88 60.77
C PRO A 233 -5.01 42.01 60.14
N ARG A 234 -5.44 43.22 59.78
CA ARG A 234 -6.78 43.47 59.21
C ARG A 234 -6.87 43.06 57.73
N TYR A 235 -5.73 42.83 57.09
CA TYR A 235 -5.65 42.43 55.69
C TYR A 235 -6.31 41.07 55.44
N LEU A 236 -6.13 40.10 56.34
CA LEU A 236 -6.72 38.76 56.20
C LEU A 236 -8.26 38.80 56.26
N ASP A 237 -8.83 39.62 57.15
CA ASP A 237 -10.28 39.82 57.26
C ASP A 237 -10.84 40.49 56.00
N PHE A 238 -10.12 41.47 55.45
CA PHE A 238 -10.48 42.13 54.20
C PHE A 238 -10.49 41.17 53.00
N VAL A 239 -9.44 40.35 52.85
CA VAL A 239 -9.36 39.34 51.78
C VAL A 239 -10.49 38.32 51.91
N ALA A 240 -10.76 37.82 53.11
CA ALA A 240 -11.86 36.88 53.37
C ALA A 240 -13.23 37.48 52.99
N THR A 241 -13.43 38.78 53.28
CA THR A 241 -14.67 39.49 52.93
C THR A 241 -14.83 39.65 51.41
N GLN A 242 -13.75 39.97 50.69
CA GLN A 242 -13.77 40.14 49.24
C GLN A 242 -13.86 38.83 48.45
N SER A 243 -13.28 37.73 48.97
CA SER A 243 -13.44 36.40 48.36
C SER A 243 -14.87 35.87 48.51
N ALA A 244 -15.57 36.21 49.61
CA ALA A 244 -16.96 35.85 49.80
C ALA A 244 -17.90 36.58 48.82
N THR A 245 -17.68 37.87 48.56
CA THR A 245 -18.49 38.66 47.62
C THR A 245 -18.27 38.28 46.15
N ALA A 246 -17.06 37.88 45.76
CA ALA A 246 -16.77 37.42 44.38
C ALA A 246 -17.48 36.10 44.01
N SER A 247 -17.80 35.24 44.98
CA SER A 247 -18.51 33.97 44.77
C SER A 247 -20.03 34.13 44.51
N VAL A 248 -20.59 35.31 44.83
CA VAL A 248 -22.04 35.60 44.70
C VAL A 248 -22.38 36.29 43.37
N SER A 249 -21.38 36.81 42.63
CA SER A 249 -21.61 37.62 41.42
C SER A 249 -21.33 36.91 40.08
N SER A 250 -21.09 35.60 40.04
CA SER A 250 -21.01 34.85 38.78
C SER A 250 -22.42 34.60 38.23
N PRO A 251 -22.81 35.17 37.07
CA PRO A 251 -24.13 34.93 36.51
C PRO A 251 -24.24 33.51 35.93
N PRO A 252 -25.44 32.89 35.93
CA PRO A 252 -25.64 31.58 35.34
C PRO A 252 -25.44 31.65 33.83
N SER A 253 -24.56 30.79 33.31
CA SER A 253 -24.47 30.52 31.87
C SER A 253 -25.79 29.94 31.37
N THR A 254 -26.52 30.71 30.55
CA THR A 254 -27.69 30.22 29.81
C THR A 254 -27.28 29.73 28.42
N SER A 255 -27.49 28.43 28.20
CA SER A 255 -27.66 27.66 26.93
C SER A 255 -26.57 27.76 25.87
#